data_AF-A0AB37KNI2-F1
#
_entry.id   AF-A0AB37KNI2-F1
#
_cell.length_a   1.000
_cell.length_b   1.000
_cell.length_c   1.000
_cell.angle_alpha   90.00
_cell.angle_beta   90.00
_cell.angle_gamma   90.00
#
_symmetry.space_group_name_H-M   'P 1'
#
loop_
_entity.id
_entity.type
_entity.pdbx_description
1 polymer ?
#
loop_
_entity_poly.entity_id
_entity_poly.type
_entity_poly.pdbx_seq_one_letter_code
_entity_poly.pdbx_strand_id
1 'polypeptide(L)'
;MDEKIINVAMEIILHAGEARNLATKAMIAEMDGEKDKAQELLVSAKENVKKAHLSQTKVIQDEARGDKIEICLLFIHAQDTLMTIASEVNVMEQMMKMNRKLEEKINGICK
;
A
#
# COMPACT_ATOMS: atom_id res chain seq x y z
N MET A 1 9.96 18.57 -19.83
CA MET A 1 9.77 17.66 -18.69
C MET A 1 8.78 18.32 -17.75
N ASP A 2 7.55 17.83 -17.74
CA ASP A 2 6.46 18.39 -16.96
C ASP A 2 6.72 18.25 -15.44
N GLU A 3 7.04 19.37 -14.80
CA GLU A 3 7.33 19.47 -13.37
C GLU A 3 6.16 18.97 -12.51
N LYS A 4 4.91 19.12 -13.01
CA LYS A 4 3.70 18.61 -12.33
C LYS A 4 3.74 17.08 -12.23
N ILE A 5 4.10 16.39 -13.31
CA ILE A 5 4.12 14.92 -13.35
C ILE A 5 5.25 14.34 -12.50
N ILE A 6 6.39 15.02 -12.45
CA ILE A 6 7.47 14.63 -11.54
C ILE A 6 7.04 14.73 -10.08
N ASN A 7 6.41 15.85 -9.70
CA ASN A 7 5.96 16.04 -8.33
C ASN A 7 4.93 14.98 -7.93
N VAL A 8 3.98 14.66 -8.81
CA VAL A 8 3.02 13.58 -8.57
C VAL A 8 3.72 12.22 -8.47
N ALA A 9 4.69 11.92 -9.35
CA ALA A 9 5.45 10.67 -9.28
C ALA A 9 6.19 10.52 -7.96
N MET A 10 6.84 11.59 -7.48
CA MET A 10 7.54 11.61 -6.19
C MET A 10 6.58 11.43 -5.00
N GLU A 11 5.40 12.05 -5.05
CA GLU A 11 4.36 11.90 -4.02
C GLU A 11 3.83 10.45 -3.97
N ILE A 12 3.60 9.84 -5.13
CA ILE A 12 3.21 8.43 -5.24
C ILE A 12 4.30 7.53 -4.63
N ILE A 13 5.56 7.72 -5.01
CA ILE A 13 6.70 6.92 -4.52
C ILE A 13 6.84 7.06 -3.00
N LEU A 14 6.72 8.27 -2.46
CA LEU A 14 6.82 8.53 -1.03
C LEU A 14 5.75 7.77 -0.24
N HIS A 15 4.49 7.94 -0.62
CA HIS A 15 3.37 7.30 0.08
C HIS A 15 3.36 5.79 -0.13
N ALA A 16 3.66 5.30 -1.33
CA ALA A 16 3.76 3.86 -1.57
C ALA A 16 4.91 3.24 -0.76
N GLY A 17 6.09 3.88 -0.73
CA GLY A 17 7.21 3.45 0.09
C GLY A 17 6.88 3.35 1.59
N GLU A 18 6.22 4.37 2.12
CA GLU A 18 5.78 4.36 3.53
C GLU A 18 4.72 3.28 3.80
N ALA A 19 3.80 3.05 2.86
CA ALA A 19 2.84 1.96 2.97
C ALA A 19 3.52 0.59 3.10
N ARG A 20 4.54 0.30 2.29
CA ARG A 20 5.32 -0.95 2.39
C ARG A 20 6.03 -1.08 3.73
N ASN A 21 6.63 0.01 4.22
CA ASN A 21 7.31 0.01 5.52
C ASN A 21 6.33 -0.32 6.66
N LEU A 22 5.17 0.32 6.67
CA LEU A 22 4.13 0.11 7.68
C LEU A 22 3.54 -1.31 7.60
N ALA A 23 3.29 -1.82 6.39
CA ALA A 23 2.76 -3.17 6.22
C ALA A 23 3.77 -4.26 6.65
N THR A 24 5.06 -4.06 6.37
CA THR A 24 6.13 -4.93 6.88
C THR A 24 6.15 -4.94 8.41
N LYS A 25 6.08 -3.76 9.04
CA LYS A 25 6.00 -3.65 10.51
C LYS A 25 4.74 -4.30 11.07
N ALA A 26 3.60 -4.20 10.36
CA ALA A 26 2.36 -4.84 10.74
C ALA A 26 2.49 -6.37 10.75
N MET A 27 3.11 -6.95 9.71
CA MET A 27 3.38 -8.39 9.64
C MET A 27 4.31 -8.86 10.77
N ILE A 28 5.36 -8.10 11.09
CA ILE A 28 6.26 -8.43 12.21
C ILE A 28 5.48 -8.41 13.54
N ALA A 29 4.72 -7.35 13.82
CA ALA A 29 3.89 -7.27 15.01
C ALA A 29 2.84 -8.40 15.09
N GLU A 30 2.27 -8.83 13.96
CA GLU A 30 1.35 -9.97 13.91
C GLU A 30 2.06 -11.27 14.32
N MET A 31 3.26 -11.52 13.82
CA MET A 31 4.05 -12.71 14.15
C MET A 31 4.51 -12.71 15.61
N ASP A 32 4.70 -11.53 16.21
CA ASP A 32 5.04 -11.36 17.63
C ASP A 32 3.80 -11.46 18.56
N GLY A 33 2.60 -11.64 18.00
CA GLY A 33 1.35 -11.72 18.75
C GLY A 33 0.79 -10.35 19.19
N GLU A 34 1.41 -9.24 18.79
CA GLU A 34 0.98 -7.87 19.07
C GLU A 34 -0.19 -7.44 18.16
N LYS A 35 -1.32 -8.15 18.23
CA LYS A 35 -2.43 -8.06 17.26
C LYS A 35 -3.02 -6.66 17.07
N ASP A 36 -3.16 -5.89 18.16
CA ASP A 36 -3.72 -4.54 18.10
C ASP A 36 -2.78 -3.58 17.35
N LYS A 37 -1.48 -3.65 17.66
CA LYS A 37 -0.45 -2.86 16.97
C LYS A 37 -0.33 -3.26 15.51
N ALA A 38 -0.39 -4.55 15.21
CA ALA A 38 -0.41 -5.05 13.84
C ALA A 38 -1.59 -4.47 13.05
N GLN A 39 -2.77 -4.39 13.66
CA GLN A 39 -3.96 -3.79 13.04
C GLN A 39 -3.81 -2.28 12.82
N GLU A 40 -3.27 -1.54 13.79
CA GLU A 40 -3.02 -0.09 13.68
C GLU A 40 -2.04 0.24 12.54
N LEU A 41 -0.94 -0.52 12.46
CA LEU A 41 0.07 -0.38 11.42
C LEU A 41 -0.51 -0.70 10.03
N LEU A 42 -1.31 -1.75 9.92
CA LEU A 42 -1.97 -2.12 8.65
C LEU A 42 -2.95 -1.04 8.19
N VAL A 43 -3.73 -0.45 9.10
CA VAL A 43 -4.63 0.67 8.77
C VAL A 43 -3.83 1.86 8.26
N SER A 44 -2.71 2.18 8.92
CA SER A 44 -1.81 3.27 8.51
C SER A 44 -1.16 2.99 7.14
N ALA A 45 -0.80 1.73 6.85
CA ALA A 45 -0.30 1.31 5.54
C ALA A 45 -1.35 1.55 4.44
N LYS A 46 -2.60 1.12 4.67
CA LYS A 46 -3.71 1.29 3.73
C LYS A 46 -4.03 2.76 3.46
N GLU A 47 -3.94 3.62 4.47
CA GLU A 47 -4.16 5.05 4.29
C GLU A 47 -3.06 5.68 3.40
N ASN A 48 -1.81 5.23 3.52
CA ASN A 48 -0.74 5.66 2.62
C ASN A 48 -0.94 5.15 1.18
N VAL A 49 -1.34 3.88 1.00
CA VAL A 49 -1.75 3.35 -0.32
C VAL A 49 -2.85 4.21 -0.94
N LYS A 50 -3.87 4.57 -0.15
CA LYS A 50 -4.97 5.42 -0.60
C LYS A 50 -4.50 6.81 -1.02
N LYS A 51 -3.61 7.45 -0.26
CA LYS A 51 -3.02 8.76 -0.64
C LYS A 51 -2.30 8.68 -1.98
N ALA A 52 -1.41 7.70 -2.17
CA ALA A 52 -0.73 7.48 -3.44
C ALA A 52 -1.72 7.22 -4.59
N HIS A 53 -2.76 6.40 -4.38
CA HIS A 53 -3.79 6.13 -5.37
C HIS A 53 -4.63 7.35 -5.74
N LEU A 54 -4.90 8.27 -4.81
CA LEU A 54 -5.61 9.51 -5.11
C LEU A 54 -4.79 10.38 -6.09
N SER A 55 -3.48 10.48 -5.87
CA SER A 55 -2.57 11.24 -6.74
C SER A 55 -2.45 10.58 -8.12
N GLN A 56 -2.38 9.24 -8.20
CA GLN A 56 -2.47 8.50 -9.45
C GLN A 56 -3.81 8.73 -10.18
N THR A 57 -4.93 8.63 -9.45
CA THR A 57 -6.28 8.77 -10.00
C THR A 57 -6.49 10.15 -10.62
N LYS A 58 -5.97 11.20 -9.96
CA LYS A 58 -6.05 12.57 -10.48
C LYS A 58 -5.38 12.71 -11.84
N VAL A 59 -4.21 12.10 -12.03
CA VAL A 59 -3.51 12.13 -13.34
C VAL A 59 -4.32 11.40 -14.41
N ILE A 60 -4.87 10.22 -14.10
CA ILE A 60 -5.73 9.47 -15.03
C ILE A 60 -6.98 10.27 -15.40
N GLN A 61 -7.58 10.99 -14.43
CA GLN A 61 -8.74 11.84 -14.67
C GLN A 61 -8.43 13.06 -15.53
N ASP A 62 -7.30 13.73 -15.29
CA ASP A 62 -6.82 14.86 -16.10
C ASP A 62 -6.62 14.37 -17.56
N GLU A 63 -5.94 13.24 -17.77
CA GLU A 63 -5.73 12.65 -19.10
C GLU A 63 -7.05 12.30 -19.80
N ALA A 64 -8.00 11.67 -19.08
CA ALA A 64 -9.32 11.33 -19.61
C ALA A 64 -10.18 12.54 -19.99
N ARG A 65 -9.91 13.72 -19.41
CA ARG A 65 -10.57 15.00 -19.77
C ARG A 65 -9.94 15.65 -21.01
N GLY A 66 -8.87 15.08 -21.54
CA GLY A 66 -8.16 15.58 -22.71
C GLY A 66 -6.94 16.44 -22.39
N ASP A 67 -6.53 16.53 -21.11
CA ASP A 67 -5.28 17.20 -20.76
C ASP A 67 -4.11 16.35 -21.30
N LYS A 68 -3.26 16.97 -22.11
CA LYS A 68 -2.10 16.28 -22.66
C LYS A 68 -1.05 16.09 -21.58
N ILE A 69 -0.86 14.84 -21.14
CA ILE A 69 0.11 14.48 -20.11
C ILE A 69 1.38 13.93 -20.77
N GLU A 70 2.54 14.54 -20.48
CA GLU A 70 3.83 14.01 -20.92
C GLU A 70 4.29 12.91 -19.94
N ILE A 71 4.03 11.65 -20.30
CA ILE A 71 4.47 10.49 -19.51
C ILE A 71 5.99 10.40 -19.55
N CYS A 72 6.62 10.27 -18.37
CA CYS A 72 8.05 10.05 -18.23
C CYS A 72 8.35 8.72 -17.50
N LEU A 73 9.58 8.22 -17.62
CA LEU A 73 10.00 6.95 -17.00
C LEU A 73 9.78 6.95 -15.47
N LEU A 74 10.01 8.08 -14.81
CA LEU A 74 9.80 8.22 -13.37
C LEU A 74 8.33 8.03 -12.98
N PHE A 75 7.39 8.55 -13.78
CA PHE A 75 5.97 8.38 -13.51
C PHE A 75 5.51 6.94 -13.76
N ILE A 76 6.02 6.27 -14.79
CA ILE A 76 5.79 4.84 -15.02
C ILE A 76 6.28 4.04 -13.80
N HIS A 77 7.51 4.29 -13.34
CA HIS A 77 8.07 3.65 -12.16
C HIS A 77 7.22 3.89 -10.89
N ALA A 78 6.70 5.10 -10.72
CA ALA A 78 5.81 5.42 -9.61
C ALA A 78 4.51 4.60 -9.67
N GLN A 79 3.90 4.44 -10.84
CA GLN A 79 2.71 3.60 -11.02
C GLN A 79 3.00 2.12 -10.71
N ASP A 80 4.09 1.57 -11.25
CA ASP A 80 4.51 0.18 -11.00
C ASP A 80 4.72 -0.07 -9.50
N THR A 81 5.41 0.87 -8.84
CA THR A 81 5.68 0.82 -7.40
C THR A 81 4.39 0.82 -6.60
N LEU A 82 3.46 1.74 -6.89
CA LEU A 82 2.17 1.82 -6.21
C LEU A 82 1.34 0.55 -6.38
N MET A 83 1.15 0.08 -7.60
CA MET A 83 0.30 -1.09 -7.86
C MET A 83 0.87 -2.36 -7.24
N THR A 84 2.20 -2.51 -7.26
CA THR A 84 2.90 -3.62 -6.60
C THR A 84 2.68 -3.56 -5.09
N ILE A 85 2.88 -2.40 -4.47
CA ILE A 85 2.73 -2.24 -3.01
C ILE A 85 1.27 -2.38 -2.58
N ALA A 86 0.31 -1.84 -3.34
CA ALA A 86 -1.10 -2.01 -3.05
C ALA A 86 -1.49 -3.50 -3.03
N SER A 87 -0.99 -4.27 -4.00
CA SER A 87 -1.18 -5.72 -4.05
C SER A 87 -0.49 -6.43 -2.87
N GLU A 88 0.74 -6.04 -2.54
CA GLU A 88 1.50 -6.55 -1.40
C GLU A 88 0.78 -6.34 -0.07
N VAL A 89 0.28 -5.13 0.21
CA VAL A 89 -0.50 -4.79 1.41
C VAL A 89 -1.77 -5.63 1.49
N ASN A 90 -2.48 -5.81 0.38
CA ASN A 90 -3.68 -6.65 0.33
C ASN A 90 -3.36 -8.11 0.65
N VAL A 91 -2.26 -8.66 0.10
CA VAL A 91 -1.84 -10.04 0.39
C VAL A 91 -1.42 -10.19 1.85
N MET A 92 -0.64 -9.25 2.40
CA MET A 92 -0.23 -9.25 3.81
C MET A 92 -1.45 -9.26 4.74
N GLU A 93 -2.48 -8.46 4.47
CA GLU A 93 -3.72 -8.51 5.26
C GLU A 93 -4.37 -9.90 5.25
N GLN A 94 -4.42 -10.57 4.09
CA GLN A 94 -4.99 -11.91 4.01
C GLN A 94 -4.13 -12.94 4.77
N MET A 95 -2.80 -12.80 4.72
CA MET A 95 -1.88 -13.62 5.51
C MET A 95 -2.08 -13.43 7.01
N MET A 96 -2.24 -12.20 7.49
CA MET A 96 -2.56 -11.92 8.90
C MET A 96 -3.89 -12.56 9.30
N LYS A 97 -4.94 -12.41 8.49
CA LYS A 97 -6.25 -13.06 8.73
C LYS A 97 -6.13 -14.59 8.77
N MET A 98 -5.31 -15.16 7.91
CA MET A 98 -5.04 -16.60 7.90
C MET A 98 -4.29 -17.04 9.17
N ASN A 99 -3.27 -16.28 9.60
CA ASN A 99 -2.53 -16.55 10.83
C ASN A 99 -3.47 -16.59 12.05
N ARG A 100 -4.32 -15.57 12.22
CA ARG A 100 -5.29 -15.50 13.32
C ARG A 100 -6.25 -16.70 13.33
N LYS A 101 -6.78 -17.10 12.16
CA LYS A 101 -7.66 -18.27 12.03
C LYS A 101 -6.94 -19.58 12.38
N LEU A 102 -5.65 -19.69 12.05
CA LEU A 102 -4.84 -20.86 12.39
C LEU A 102 -4.61 -20.93 13.91
N GLU A 103 -4.26 -19.82 14.54
CA GLU A 103 -4.11 -19.74 16.01
C GLU A 103 -5.40 -20.12 16.74
N GLU A 104 -6.56 -19.60 16.31
CA GLU A 104 -7.87 -19.96 16.88
C GLU A 104 -8.13 -21.47 16.81
N LYS A 105 -7.84 -22.10 15.68
CA LYS A 105 -8.00 -23.55 15.50
C LYS A 105 -7.05 -24.34 16.37
N ILE A 106 -5.77 -23.96 16.44
CA ILE A 106 -4.77 -24.64 17.26
C ILE A 106 -5.16 -24.54 18.74
N ASN A 107 -5.53 -23.36 19.21
CA ASN A 107 -5.97 -23.14 20.59
C ASN A 107 -7.29 -23.87 20.92
N GLY A 108 -8.15 -24.10 19.94
CA GLY A 108 -9.36 -24.91 20.08
C GLY A 108 -9.10 -26.42 20.13
N ILE A 109 -8.00 -26.90 19.56
CA ILE A 109 -7.59 -28.32 19.59
C ILE A 109 -6.89 -28.67 20.92
N CYS A 110 -6.20 -27.70 21.54
CA CYS A 110 -5.50 -27.88 22.81
C CYS A 110 -6.38 -27.71 24.07
N LYS A 111 -7.71 -27.56 23.91
CA LYS A 111 -8.70 -27.58 24.99
C LYS A 111 -9.42 -28.92 25.03
#